data_AF-A0A1R3KE86-F1
#
_entry.id   AF-A0A1R3KE86-F1
#
_cell.length_a   1.000
_cell.length_b   1.000
_cell.length_c   1.000
_cell.angle_alpha   90.00
_cell.angle_beta   90.00
_cell.angle_gamma   90.00
#
_symmetry.space_group_name_H-M   'P 1'
#
loop_
_entity.id
_entity.type
_entity.pdbx_description
1 polymer ?
#
loop_
_entity_poly.entity_id
_entity_poly.type
_entity_poly.pdbx_seq_one_letter_code
_entity_poly.pdbx_strand_id
1 'polypeptide(L)'
;MKMISPSNIAVDIGQTLKPHEYIGMVRREVLDAYLRDRAKENGANVINGLFLKMDTPKRWDEPYVLHYTEYDGRKGAVGEKATLEVDAVIGADGANSRVAKAIGAGDYEYAIAFQI
;
A
#
# COMPACT_ATOMS: atom_id res chain seq x y z
N MET A 1 -10.82 12.51 -17.54
CA MET A 1 -11.01 11.44 -16.54
C MET A 1 -11.56 12.10 -15.28
N LYS A 2 -12.55 11.51 -14.59
CA LYS A 2 -13.07 12.09 -13.33
C LYS A 2 -12.44 11.39 -12.13
N MET A 3 -11.91 12.18 -11.20
CA MET A 3 -11.52 11.71 -9.87
C MET A 3 -12.72 11.89 -8.95
N ILE A 4 -13.13 10.84 -8.24
CA ILE A 4 -14.25 10.90 -7.29
C ILE A 4 -13.68 10.56 -5.91
N SER A 5 -13.89 11.44 -4.94
CA SER A 5 -13.49 11.24 -3.55
C SER A 5 -14.49 10.34 -2.78
N PRO A 6 -14.11 9.76 -1.63
CA PRO A 6 -15.04 9.02 -0.77
C PRO A 6 -16.26 9.83 -0.31
N SER A 7 -16.14 11.17 -0.25
CA SER A 7 -17.27 12.08 0.04
C SER A 7 -18.14 12.38 -1.20
N ASN A 8 -17.97 11.62 -2.28
CA ASN A 8 -18.68 11.74 -3.55
C ASN A 8 -18.48 13.07 -4.30
N ILE A 9 -17.39 13.79 -3.99
CA ILE A 9 -16.98 14.98 -4.73
C ILE A 9 -16.23 14.53 -5.98
N ALA A 10 -16.70 14.95 -7.15
CA ALA A 10 -16.10 14.63 -8.45
C ALA A 10 -15.33 15.84 -9.01
N VAL A 11 -14.14 15.59 -9.55
CA VAL A 11 -13.28 16.60 -10.20
C VAL A 11 -12.83 16.09 -11.57
N ASP A 12 -12.91 16.92 -12.59
CA ASP A 12 -12.41 16.62 -13.92
C ASP A 12 -10.88 16.80 -14.00
N ILE A 13 -10.16 15.70 -14.19
CA ILE A 13 -8.71 15.68 -14.36
C ILE A 13 -8.34 16.32 -15.71
N GLY A 14 -7.46 17.33 -15.65
CA GLY A 14 -6.86 17.98 -16.81
C GLY A 14 -7.53 19.29 -17.25
N GLN A 15 -8.77 19.55 -16.84
CA GLN A 15 -9.48 20.80 -17.18
C GLN A 15 -9.17 21.94 -16.19
N THR A 16 -8.67 21.61 -15.00
CA THR A 16 -8.34 22.59 -13.96
C THR A 16 -6.89 23.05 -13.99
N LEU A 17 -6.08 22.55 -14.94
CA LEU A 17 -4.66 22.88 -15.01
C LEU A 17 -4.45 24.27 -15.61
N LYS A 18 -3.67 25.10 -14.93
CA LYS A 18 -3.18 26.38 -15.48
C LYS A 18 -2.17 26.11 -16.62
N PRO A 19 -1.84 27.11 -17.46
CA PRO A 19 -0.93 26.92 -18.60
C PRO A 19 0.47 26.37 -18.28
N HIS A 20 0.92 26.47 -17.03
CA HIS A 20 2.22 25.97 -16.55
C HIS A 20 2.10 24.74 -15.65
N GLU A 21 0.89 24.22 -15.45
CA GLU A 21 0.64 23.02 -14.66
C GLU A 21 0.52 21.82 -15.60
N TYR A 22 1.07 20.69 -15.18
CA TYR A 22 1.01 19.44 -15.93
C TYR A 22 0.93 18.25 -14.98
N ILE A 23 0.39 17.14 -15.49
CA ILE A 23 0.41 15.86 -14.81
C ILE A 23 1.54 15.05 -15.44
N GLY A 24 2.62 14.86 -14.69
CA GLY A 24 3.78 14.11 -15.16
C GLY A 24 3.46 12.64 -15.34
N MET A 25 3.76 12.10 -16.52
CA MET A 25 3.75 10.65 -16.76
C MET A 25 5.05 10.06 -16.23
N VAL A 26 4.96 9.12 -15.30
CA VAL A 26 6.10 8.54 -14.59
C VAL A 26 6.22 7.05 -14.88
N ARG A 27 7.46 6.55 -14.88
CA ARG A 27 7.74 5.11 -14.84
C ARG A 27 7.59 4.63 -13.40
N ARG A 28 6.61 3.75 -13.16
CA ARG A 28 6.25 3.26 -11.82
C ARG A 28 7.42 2.58 -11.12
N GLU A 29 8.15 1.73 -11.83
CA GLU A 29 9.32 1.04 -11.30
C GLU A 29 10.39 2.01 -10.78
N VAL A 30 10.53 3.18 -11.40
CA VAL A 30 11.49 4.21 -10.98
C VAL A 30 10.93 5.04 -9.82
N LEU A 31 9.70 5.53 -9.94
CA LEU A 31 9.10 6.37 -8.90
C LEU A 31 8.88 5.59 -7.60
N ASP A 32 8.35 4.37 -7.69
CA ASP A 32 8.06 3.53 -6.52
C ASP A 32 9.36 3.14 -5.79
N ALA A 33 10.46 2.88 -6.52
CA ALA A 33 11.77 2.66 -5.93
C ALA A 33 12.27 3.91 -5.21
N TYR A 34 12.24 5.07 -5.89
CA TYR A 34 12.64 6.36 -5.31
C TYR A 34 11.88 6.68 -4.01
N LEU A 35 10.56 6.47 -3.98
CA LEU A 35 9.73 6.73 -2.80
C LEU A 35 10.07 5.77 -1.65
N ARG A 36 10.35 4.49 -1.93
CA ARG A 36 10.78 3.51 -0.91
C ARG A 36 12.14 3.86 -0.33
N ASP A 37 13.11 4.22 -1.17
CA ASP A 37 14.45 4.62 -0.73
C ASP A 37 14.36 5.87 0.17
N ARG A 38 13.56 6.85 -0.24
CA ARG A 38 13.31 8.05 0.56
C ARG A 38 12.64 7.73 1.91
N ALA A 39 11.70 6.78 1.95
CA ALA A 39 11.09 6.36 3.22
C ALA A 39 12.14 5.75 4.17
N LYS A 40 13.03 4.91 3.63
CA LYS A 40 14.16 4.34 4.37
C LYS A 40 15.12 5.42 4.88
N GLU A 41 15.48 6.39 4.05
CA GLU A 41 16.33 7.53 4.43
C GLU A 41 15.73 8.38 5.56
N ASN A 42 14.39 8.44 5.64
CA ASN A 42 13.67 9.10 6.73
C ASN A 42 13.43 8.19 7.96
N GLY A 43 14.03 7.00 8.00
CA GLY A 43 14.05 6.12 9.17
C GLY A 43 13.01 5.00 9.16
N ALA A 44 12.27 4.79 8.05
CA ALA A 44 11.38 3.65 7.95
C ALA A 44 12.17 2.33 7.84
N ASN A 45 11.77 1.31 8.60
CA ASN A 45 12.27 -0.04 8.41
C ASN A 45 11.55 -0.70 7.21
N VAL A 46 12.23 -0.76 6.06
CA VAL A 46 11.66 -1.33 4.83
C VAL A 46 11.95 -2.83 4.79
N ILE A 47 10.90 -3.62 4.97
CA ILE A 47 10.95 -5.08 4.88
C ILE A 47 10.49 -5.50 3.48
N ASN A 48 11.35 -6.20 2.75
CA ASN A 48 10.96 -6.83 1.50
C ASN A 48 10.23 -8.14 1.80
N GLY A 49 8.90 -8.13 1.74
CA GLY A 49 8.12 -9.31 2.11
C GLY A 49 6.72 -9.33 1.55
N LEU A 50 6.07 -10.48 1.70
CA LEU A 50 4.68 -10.71 1.35
C LEU A 50 3.84 -10.86 2.62
N PHE A 51 2.98 -9.88 2.89
CA PHE A 51 1.99 -9.98 3.97
C PHE A 51 1.01 -11.12 3.71
N LEU A 52 0.81 -12.01 4.68
CA LEU A 52 -0.07 -13.18 4.56
C LEU A 52 -1.41 -12.96 5.27
N LYS A 53 -1.35 -12.60 6.55
CA LYS A 53 -2.50 -12.33 7.41
C LYS A 53 -2.07 -11.49 8.61
N MET A 54 -3.04 -11.01 9.37
CA MET A 54 -2.80 -10.47 10.71
C MET A 54 -3.79 -11.05 11.70
N ASP A 55 -3.34 -11.21 12.93
CA ASP A 55 -4.24 -11.47 14.05
C ASP A 55 -4.63 -10.12 14.67
N THR A 56 -5.93 -9.90 14.83
CA THR A 56 -6.49 -8.66 15.40
C THR A 56 -6.49 -8.74 16.93
N PRO A 57 -6.13 -7.64 17.61
CA PRO A 57 -6.12 -7.62 19.06
C PRO A 57 -7.53 -7.76 19.63
N LYS A 58 -7.66 -8.47 20.77
CA LYS A 58 -8.96 -8.66 21.44
C LYS A 58 -9.25 -7.53 22.42
N ARG A 59 -8.19 -6.88 22.91
CA ARG A 59 -8.26 -5.71 23.77
C ARG A 59 -7.50 -4.54 23.14
N TRP A 60 -7.80 -3.33 23.58
CA TRP A 60 -7.19 -2.12 23.03
C TRP A 60 -5.69 -1.98 23.36
N ASP A 61 -5.21 -2.71 24.37
CA ASP A 61 -3.82 -2.69 24.86
C ASP A 61 -2.96 -3.82 24.25
N GLU A 62 -3.52 -4.62 23.35
CA GLU A 62 -2.82 -5.72 22.67
C GLU A 62 -2.38 -5.29 21.26
N PRO A 63 -1.22 -5.75 20.77
CA PRO A 63 -0.75 -5.40 19.43
C PRO A 63 -1.50 -6.19 18.34
N TYR A 64 -1.46 -5.65 17.12
CA TYR A 64 -1.67 -6.46 15.92
C TYR A 64 -0.45 -7.34 15.68
N VAL A 65 -0.67 -8.61 15.34
CA VAL A 65 0.41 -9.53 14.98
C VAL A 65 0.35 -9.79 13.48
N LEU A 66 1.30 -9.24 12.73
CA LEU A 66 1.42 -9.47 11.29
C LEU A 66 2.16 -10.79 11.05
N HIS A 67 1.67 -11.58 10.09
CA HIS A 67 2.33 -12.76 9.58
C HIS A 67 2.73 -12.49 8.14
N TYR A 68 4.02 -12.58 7.84
CA TYR A 68 4.54 -12.31 6.51
C TYR A 68 5.64 -13.29 6.12
N THR A 69 5.96 -13.29 4.84
CA THR A 69 7.13 -13.98 4.30
C THR A 69 8.19 -12.95 3.94
N GLU A 70 9.36 -13.01 4.56
CA GLU A 70 10.49 -12.12 4.31
C GLU A 70 11.37 -12.68 3.19
N TYR A 71 11.82 -11.81 2.29
CA TYR A 71 12.70 -12.17 1.18
C TYR A 71 14.08 -11.56 1.39
N ASP A 72 15.11 -12.40 1.27
CA ASP A 72 16.54 -12.02 1.39
C ASP A 72 17.08 -11.27 0.14
N GLY A 73 16.21 -10.99 -0.83
CA GLY A 73 16.57 -10.31 -2.08
C GLY A 73 17.22 -11.21 -3.14
N ARG A 74 17.42 -12.50 -2.88
CA ARG A 74 17.97 -13.44 -3.87
C ARG A 74 16.88 -13.97 -4.79
N LYS A 75 17.15 -13.94 -6.10
CA LYS A 75 16.20 -14.38 -7.12
C LYS A 75 15.93 -15.89 -6.96
N GLY A 76 14.68 -16.25 -6.69
CA GLY A 76 14.24 -17.65 -6.52
C GLY A 76 14.35 -18.20 -5.10
N ALA A 77 14.73 -17.39 -4.11
CA ALA A 77 14.70 -17.81 -2.71
C ALA A 77 13.25 -18.03 -2.24
N VAL A 78 13.04 -19.11 -1.49
CA VAL A 78 11.81 -19.31 -0.73
C VAL A 78 11.89 -18.38 0.47
N GLY A 79 11.01 -17.40 0.55
CA GLY A 79 11.03 -16.46 1.67
C GLY A 79 10.73 -17.14 3.01
N GLU A 80 11.22 -16.55 4.09
CA GLU A 80 11.11 -17.10 5.44
C GLU A 80 9.88 -16.56 6.16
N LYS A 81 9.18 -17.41 6.92
CA LYS A 81 8.02 -16.96 7.70
C LYS A 81 8.51 -16.14 8.90
N ALA A 82 7.94 -14.95 9.06
CA ALA A 82 8.23 -14.04 10.15
C ALA A 82 6.96 -13.41 10.70
N THR A 83 7.07 -12.87 11.92
CA THR A 83 5.99 -12.15 12.60
C THR A 83 6.46 -10.80 13.09
N LEU A 84 5.56 -9.81 13.10
CA LEU A 84 5.82 -8.47 13.61
C LEU A 84 4.63 -7.98 14.44
N GLU A 85 4.91 -7.50 15.65
CA GLU A 85 3.92 -6.84 16.52
C GLU A 85 3.92 -5.33 16.26
N VAL A 86 2.74 -4.74 16.07
CA VAL A 86 2.56 -3.31 15.82
C VAL A 86 1.30 -2.78 16.50
N ASP A 87 1.29 -1.49 16.83
CA ASP A 87 0.12 -0.82 17.42
C ASP A 87 -0.95 -0.48 16.37
N ALA A 88 -0.55 -0.28 15.12
CA ALA A 88 -1.44 0.13 14.04
C ALA A 88 -1.02 -0.46 12.70
N VAL A 89 -2.01 -0.68 11.82
CA VAL A 89 -1.82 -1.21 10.47
C VAL A 89 -2.48 -0.29 9.45
N ILE A 90 -1.72 0.12 8.43
CA ILE A 90 -2.21 0.94 7.32
C ILE A 90 -2.26 0.07 6.06
N GLY A 91 -3.46 -0.15 5.51
CA GLY A 91 -3.67 -0.90 4.26
C GLY A 91 -3.26 -0.09 3.02
N ALA A 92 -1.98 -0.13 2.67
CA ALA A 92 -1.40 0.51 1.48
C ALA A 92 -0.98 -0.51 0.39
N ASP A 93 -1.61 -1.68 0.36
CA ASP A 93 -1.31 -2.82 -0.51
C ASP A 93 -2.11 -2.83 -1.83
N GLY A 94 -2.78 -1.71 -2.12
CA GLY A 94 -3.41 -1.42 -3.41
C GLY A 94 -4.65 -2.26 -3.72
N ALA A 95 -4.84 -2.49 -5.01
CA ALA A 95 -5.97 -3.19 -5.63
C ALA A 95 -6.43 -4.48 -4.94
N ASN A 96 -5.47 -5.36 -4.69
CA ASN A 96 -5.70 -6.72 -4.20
C ASN A 96 -5.46 -6.79 -2.69
N SER A 97 -5.97 -5.80 -1.95
CA SER A 97 -5.64 -5.61 -0.55
C SER A 97 -5.99 -6.84 0.29
N ARG A 98 -4.98 -7.43 0.91
CA ARG A 98 -5.12 -8.48 1.93
C ARG A 98 -5.47 -7.88 3.27
N VAL A 99 -5.02 -6.65 3.56
CA VAL A 99 -5.37 -5.93 4.78
C VAL A 99 -6.88 -5.63 4.82
N ALA A 100 -7.44 -5.10 3.73
CA ALA A 100 -8.88 -4.82 3.61
C ALA A 100 -9.72 -6.10 3.79
N LYS A 101 -9.28 -7.21 3.19
CA LYS A 101 -9.92 -8.52 3.35
C LYS A 101 -9.86 -9.01 4.79
N ALA A 102 -8.72 -8.83 5.47
CA ALA A 102 -8.53 -9.27 6.86
C ALA A 102 -9.44 -8.55 7.85
N ILE A 103 -9.86 -7.30 7.56
CA ILE A 103 -10.80 -6.55 8.40
C ILE A 103 -12.25 -6.59 7.90
N GLY A 104 -12.53 -7.30 6.80
CA GLY A 104 -13.87 -7.36 6.21
C GLY A 104 -14.37 -6.00 5.72
N ALA A 105 -13.51 -5.19 5.09
CA ALA A 105 -13.84 -3.83 4.63
C ALA A 105 -14.92 -3.77 3.53
N GLY A 106 -15.34 -4.92 2.98
CA GLY A 106 -16.28 -5.02 1.88
C GLY A 106 -15.63 -4.77 0.51
N ASP A 107 -16.46 -4.74 -0.53
CA ASP A 107 -16.02 -4.41 -1.87
C ASP A 107 -15.94 -2.89 -2.05
N TYR A 108 -14.98 -2.44 -2.86
CA TYR A 108 -14.84 -1.03 -3.22
C TYR A 108 -15.53 -0.76 -4.55
N GLU A 109 -16.43 0.23 -4.59
CA GLU A 109 -17.16 0.62 -5.81
C GLU A 109 -16.32 1.45 -6.81
N TYR A 110 -15.03 1.64 -6.56
CA TYR A 110 -14.21 2.64 -7.27
C TYR A 110 -13.01 2.05 -8.03
N ALA A 111 -12.52 2.85 -8.97
CA ALA A 111 -11.48 2.48 -9.93
C ALA A 111 -10.20 1.99 -9.25
N ILE A 112 -9.78 0.81 -9.66
CA ILE A 112 -8.53 0.19 -9.24
C ILE A 112 -7.54 0.30 -10.40
N ALA A 113 -6.40 0.95 -10.16
CA ALA A 113 -5.30 0.98 -11.11
C ALA A 113 -4.47 -0.30 -10.96
N PHE A 114 -4.52 -1.17 -11.98
CA PHE A 114 -3.68 -2.36 -12.06
C PHE A 114 -2.47 -2.09 -12.94
N GLN A 115 -1.34 -2.69 -12.57
CA GLN A 115 -0.18 -2.82 -13.43
C GLN A 115 -0.22 -4.22 -14.04
N ILE A 116 -0.37 -4.28 -15.36
CA ILE A 116 -0.12 -5.50 -16.17
C ILE A 116 1.37 -5.66 -16.40
#